data_AF-A0A9W9C1M4-F1
#
_entry.id   AF-A0A9W9C1M4-F1
#
_cell.length_a   1.000
_cell.length_b   1.000
_cell.length_c   1.000
_cell.angle_alpha   90.00
_cell.angle_beta   90.00
_cell.angle_gamma   90.00
#
_symmetry.space_group_name_H-M   'P 1'
#
loop_
_entity.id
_entity.type
_entity.pdbx_description
1 polymer ?
#
loop_
_entity_poly.entity_id
_entity_poly.type
_entity_poly.pdbx_seq_one_letter_code
_entity_poly.pdbx_strand_id
1 'polypeptide(L)'
;MVGTRRRALESSGSFYGNGNATNKNQNGYDRSDLEAAYGSINKIKPRQRFRDAITSTMQDNRTAEMKKKLIDNVDHEALEKYRKSEESLKTIKNKKVRSFYEEQNSRLDDWMEVDMIVTSLADDILDSMDPRDVDGDGVVDDRGPLGNSGEALEPFLPDDERERRAKSAKHVRWAININVAVNILLLAAKGVAAIWSSSLSLIASLTDSALDLLCTVIIWTTNRLVGWRLDKLKKKFPVGRRRLEPLGILVFSIIMVISFLQILQESVKKLLPSGKHDVATLPPAAIFAMVATIVVKGTIWIGCARVKTTQVQALAQDCKTDVYFNTLSLLFPLIGHQVGVWWLDPLGASVLSLFIIYDWAGTCFENVTRLTGEAASSRVERKLMFMAYRFEPLVEGFKSIKAYHAGDGVCVEVDILTKEDAKLRNAHDVAETLQYCLEGLSEVDRAFVTVDYMSQGPTGHGQ
;
A
#
# COMPACT_ATOMS: atom_id res chain seq x y z
N MET A 1 0.63 5.75 21.30
CA MET A 1 -0.38 5.56 20.23
C MET A 1 -1.80 5.35 20.75
N VAL A 2 -2.06 5.31 22.07
CA VAL A 2 -3.38 4.98 22.65
C VAL A 2 -4.26 6.21 22.93
N GLY A 3 -3.68 7.39 23.17
CA GLY A 3 -4.45 8.61 23.49
C GLY A 3 -5.08 9.33 22.28
N THR A 4 -4.63 9.04 21.06
CA THR A 4 -5.09 9.75 19.86
C THR A 4 -6.39 9.16 19.31
N ARG A 5 -6.60 7.83 19.44
CA ARG A 5 -7.82 7.15 18.97
C ARG A 5 -9.07 7.47 19.80
N ARG A 6 -8.91 7.77 21.09
CA ARG A 6 -10.04 8.07 21.98
C ARG A 6 -10.73 9.40 21.66
N ARG A 7 -10.01 10.37 21.09
CA ARG A 7 -10.60 11.65 20.66
C ARG A 7 -11.42 11.54 19.38
N ALA A 8 -11.17 10.54 18.53
CA ALA A 8 -11.83 10.42 17.22
C ALA A 8 -13.33 10.11 17.32
N LEU A 9 -13.75 9.38 18.36
CA LEU A 9 -15.15 9.07 18.66
C LEU A 9 -15.86 10.19 19.44
N GLU A 10 -15.12 10.93 20.28
CA GLU A 10 -15.68 12.07 21.02
C GLU A 10 -15.80 13.34 20.16
N SER A 11 -14.94 13.53 19.15
CA SER A 11 -14.95 14.73 18.29
C SER A 11 -15.90 14.65 17.09
N SER A 12 -16.42 13.47 16.74
CA SER A 12 -17.39 13.31 15.66
C SER A 12 -18.80 13.79 16.05
N GLY A 13 -19.04 14.08 17.34
CA GLY A 13 -20.31 14.61 17.85
C GLY A 13 -20.42 16.13 17.97
N SER A 14 -19.37 16.90 17.65
CA SER A 14 -19.42 18.36 17.78
C SER A 14 -18.26 19.00 17.02
N PHE A 15 -18.52 19.70 15.91
CA PHE A 15 -17.72 20.88 15.51
C PHE A 15 -18.43 21.70 14.42
N TYR A 16 -19.16 22.73 14.85
CA TYR A 16 -19.24 24.01 14.13
C TYR A 16 -18.05 24.85 14.63
N GLY A 17 -17.05 25.11 13.78
CA GLY A 17 -15.85 25.84 14.20
C GLY A 17 -15.06 26.42 13.03
N ASN A 18 -15.13 27.74 12.91
CA ASN A 18 -14.47 28.60 11.94
C ASN A 18 -12.93 28.50 12.02
N GLY A 19 -12.22 28.29 10.90
CA GLY A 19 -10.76 28.09 10.88
C GLY A 19 -10.08 28.68 9.64
N ASN A 20 -9.11 29.57 9.88
CA ASN A 20 -8.42 30.44 8.92
C ASN A 20 -7.61 29.72 7.82
N ALA A 21 -7.75 30.23 6.59
CA ALA A 21 -7.00 29.86 5.41
C ALA A 21 -5.54 30.33 5.44
N THR A 22 -4.56 29.40 5.50
CA THR A 22 -3.18 29.64 5.02
C THR A 22 -2.43 28.33 4.70
N ASN A 23 -2.58 27.81 3.47
CA ASN A 23 -1.49 27.14 2.71
C ASN A 23 -1.93 26.80 1.27
N LYS A 24 -1.92 27.79 0.38
CA LYS A 24 -2.11 27.57 -1.07
C LYS A 24 -0.81 27.04 -1.68
N ASN A 25 -0.66 25.72 -1.75
CA ASN A 25 0.07 25.02 -2.82
C ASN A 25 -0.03 23.49 -2.66
N GLN A 26 -1.22 22.95 -2.95
CA GLN A 26 -1.44 21.60 -3.45
C GLN A 26 -2.88 21.53 -3.93
N ASN A 27 -3.11 21.32 -5.23
CA ASN A 27 -4.44 21.11 -5.80
C ASN A 27 -5.02 19.77 -5.31
N GLY A 28 -5.53 19.76 -4.09
CA GLY A 28 -6.42 18.75 -3.53
C GLY A 28 -7.67 19.48 -3.06
N TYR A 29 -8.84 18.91 -3.35
CA TYR A 29 -10.10 19.41 -2.78
C TYR A 29 -10.01 19.27 -1.26
N ASP A 30 -10.00 20.39 -0.54
CA ASP A 30 -10.10 20.34 0.92
C ASP A 30 -11.54 19.96 1.30
N ARG A 31 -11.72 19.30 2.44
CA ARG A 31 -13.07 18.96 2.92
C ARG A 31 -13.89 20.22 3.09
N SER A 32 -13.28 21.30 3.58
CA SER A 32 -13.91 22.63 3.64
C SER A 32 -14.30 23.20 2.28
N ASP A 33 -13.62 22.84 1.19
CA ASP A 33 -13.95 23.30 -0.17
C ASP A 33 -15.10 22.47 -0.77
N LEU A 34 -15.15 21.17 -0.47
CA LEU A 34 -16.30 20.31 -0.78
C LEU A 34 -17.53 20.69 0.06
N GLU A 35 -17.31 21.05 1.32
CA GLU A 35 -18.33 21.57 2.23
C GLU A 35 -18.75 22.99 1.85
N ALA A 36 -17.86 23.85 1.34
CA ALA A 36 -18.22 25.16 0.79
C ALA A 36 -18.97 25.05 -0.54
N ALA A 37 -18.90 23.90 -1.21
CA ALA A 37 -19.77 23.55 -2.31
C ALA A 37 -21.16 23.07 -1.86
N TYR A 38 -21.44 22.96 -0.54
CA TYR A 38 -22.80 23.21 -0.06
C TYR A 38 -23.12 24.63 -0.49
N GLY A 39 -23.78 24.76 -1.64
CA GLY A 39 -24.23 26.04 -2.16
C GLY A 39 -24.83 26.82 -1.00
N SER A 40 -24.33 28.05 -0.83
CA SER A 40 -24.75 29.01 0.19
C SER A 40 -26.16 28.73 0.70
N ILE A 41 -26.28 28.43 2.00
CA ILE A 41 -27.53 28.42 2.74
C ILE A 41 -28.28 29.70 2.35
N ASN A 42 -29.39 29.56 1.61
CA ASN A 42 -30.20 30.59 0.93
C ASN A 42 -30.04 30.78 -0.59
N LYS A 43 -29.97 29.71 -1.40
CA LYS A 43 -30.73 29.77 -2.67
C LYS A 43 -32.21 29.59 -2.31
N ILE A 44 -33.03 30.61 -2.57
CA ILE A 44 -34.49 30.52 -2.50
C ILE A 44 -34.87 29.26 -3.27
N LYS A 45 -35.37 28.22 -2.59
CA LYS A 45 -35.87 27.02 -3.27
C LYS A 45 -36.90 27.54 -4.28
N PRO A 46 -36.71 27.38 -5.60
CA PRO A 46 -37.75 27.72 -6.56
C PRO A 46 -39.01 26.96 -6.13
N ARG A 47 -40.20 27.50 -6.43
CA ARG A 47 -41.47 26.85 -6.07
C ARG A 47 -41.51 25.46 -6.69
N GLN A 48 -41.06 24.46 -5.93
CA GLN A 48 -41.12 23.06 -6.32
C GLN A 48 -42.58 22.75 -6.59
N ARG A 49 -42.87 22.11 -7.72
CA ARG A 49 -44.23 21.62 -7.94
C ARG A 49 -44.51 20.58 -6.86
N PHE A 50 -45.76 20.46 -6.44
CA PHE A 50 -46.15 19.57 -5.35
C PHE A 50 -45.66 18.12 -5.56
N ARG A 51 -45.62 17.65 -6.82
CA ARG A 51 -45.11 16.31 -7.19
C ARG A 51 -43.60 16.18 -6.98
N ASP A 52 -42.84 17.23 -7.24
CA ASP A 52 -41.38 17.24 -7.12
C ASP A 52 -40.99 17.26 -5.63
N ALA A 53 -41.72 18.03 -4.82
CA ALA A 53 -41.57 18.06 -3.36
C ALA A 53 -41.89 16.70 -2.72
N ILE A 54 -42.95 16.01 -3.16
CA ILE A 54 -43.28 14.66 -2.69
C ILE A 54 -42.17 13.67 -3.04
N THR A 55 -41.68 13.71 -4.27
CA THR A 55 -40.64 12.79 -4.76
C THR A 55 -39.33 13.00 -4.00
N SER A 56 -38.93 14.26 -3.80
CA SER A 56 -37.77 14.62 -2.97
C SER A 56 -37.94 14.19 -1.52
N THR A 57 -39.13 14.38 -0.92
CA THR A 57 -39.35 13.98 0.48
C THR A 57 -39.30 12.45 0.65
N MET A 58 -39.84 11.69 -0.31
CA MET A 58 -39.71 10.23 -0.31
C MET A 58 -38.26 9.77 -0.43
N GLN A 59 -37.44 10.49 -1.20
CA GLN A 59 -36.01 10.24 -1.33
C GLN A 59 -35.26 10.51 -0.03
N ASP A 60 -35.48 11.69 0.57
CA ASP A 60 -34.84 12.08 1.82
C ASP A 60 -35.17 11.10 2.95
N ASN A 61 -36.43 10.67 3.07
CA ASN A 61 -36.85 9.68 4.06
C ASN A 61 -36.16 8.32 3.85
N ARG A 62 -35.98 7.90 2.60
CA ARG A 62 -35.31 6.64 2.25
C ARG A 62 -33.82 6.71 2.60
N THR A 63 -33.15 7.80 2.22
CA THR A 63 -31.74 8.03 2.55
C THR A 63 -31.54 8.05 4.06
N ALA A 64 -32.42 8.73 4.80
CA ALA A 64 -32.41 8.72 6.26
C ALA A 64 -32.61 7.31 6.85
N GLU A 65 -33.48 6.48 6.26
CA GLU A 65 -33.65 5.09 6.69
C GLU A 65 -32.37 4.25 6.48
N MET A 66 -31.70 4.42 5.34
CA MET A 66 -30.42 3.75 5.08
C MET A 66 -29.33 4.21 6.05
N LYS A 67 -29.19 5.53 6.27
CA LYS A 67 -28.26 6.10 7.25
C LYS A 67 -28.52 5.56 8.65
N LYS A 68 -29.78 5.48 9.07
CA LYS A 68 -30.14 4.92 10.38
C LYS A 68 -29.72 3.46 10.55
N LYS A 69 -29.87 2.65 9.50
CA LYS A 69 -29.43 1.23 9.51
C LYS A 69 -27.91 1.10 9.49
N LEU A 70 -27.22 1.99 8.77
CA LEU A 70 -25.77 1.95 8.60
C LEU A 70 -24.98 2.73 9.64
N ILE A 71 -25.56 3.62 10.43
CA ILE A 71 -24.80 4.49 11.34
C ILE A 71 -25.42 4.40 12.73
N ASP A 72 -26.66 4.86 12.88
CA ASP A 72 -27.27 5.11 14.21
C ASP A 72 -27.50 3.85 15.06
N ASN A 73 -27.73 2.70 14.41
CA ASN A 73 -28.09 1.46 15.10
C ASN A 73 -26.88 0.59 15.51
N VAL A 74 -25.65 1.10 15.42
CA VAL A 74 -24.45 0.31 15.72
C VAL A 74 -23.71 0.81 16.95
N ASP A 75 -23.50 -0.11 17.87
CA ASP A 75 -22.68 0.10 19.06
C ASP A 75 -21.19 -0.02 18.70
N HIS A 76 -20.57 1.12 18.43
CA HIS A 76 -19.14 1.24 18.09
C HIS A 76 -18.20 0.84 19.24
N GLU A 77 -18.68 0.77 20.49
CA GLU A 77 -17.85 0.43 21.65
C GLU A 77 -18.03 -1.04 22.09
N ALA A 78 -19.01 -1.76 21.52
CA ALA A 78 -19.36 -3.12 21.91
C ALA A 78 -18.16 -4.08 21.95
N LEU A 79 -17.20 -3.89 21.04
CA LEU A 79 -16.04 -4.76 20.85
C LEU A 79 -14.80 -4.32 21.65
N GLU A 80 -14.75 -3.06 22.10
CA GLU A 80 -13.61 -2.51 22.86
C GLU A 80 -13.42 -3.21 24.21
N LYS A 81 -14.50 -3.73 24.82
CA LYS A 81 -14.45 -4.50 26.06
C LYS A 81 -13.56 -5.75 25.98
N TYR A 82 -13.32 -6.27 24.78
CA TYR A 82 -12.47 -7.45 24.57
C TYR A 82 -10.98 -7.09 24.41
N ARG A 83 -10.64 -5.80 24.25
CA ARG A 83 -9.26 -5.33 24.07
C ARG A 83 -8.44 -5.56 25.34
N LYS A 84 -7.21 -6.05 25.16
CA LYS A 84 -6.21 -6.12 26.24
C LYS A 84 -5.30 -4.89 26.21
N SER A 85 -5.09 -4.25 27.36
CA SER A 85 -4.17 -3.11 27.46
C SER A 85 -2.72 -3.55 27.20
N GLU A 86 -1.88 -2.65 26.67
CA GLU A 86 -0.46 -2.95 26.43
C GLU A 86 0.27 -3.39 27.71
N GLU A 87 -0.09 -2.82 28.86
CA GLU A 87 0.46 -3.22 30.15
C GLU A 87 0.11 -4.67 30.48
N SER A 88 -1.15 -5.07 30.27
CA SER A 88 -1.57 -6.46 30.48
C SER A 88 -0.84 -7.42 29.55
N LEU A 89 -0.61 -7.05 28.28
CA LEU A 89 0.16 -7.88 27.33
C LEU A 89 1.60 -8.11 27.79
N LYS A 90 2.25 -7.06 28.33
CA LYS A 90 3.62 -7.15 28.86
C LYS A 90 3.72 -8.10 30.06
N THR A 91 2.67 -8.16 30.89
CA THR A 91 2.64 -9.07 32.06
C THR A 91 2.47 -10.55 31.70
N ILE A 92 1.92 -10.87 30.53
CA ILE A 92 1.71 -12.26 30.10
C ILE A 92 3.06 -12.91 29.77
N LYS A 93 3.50 -13.88 30.59
CA LYS A 93 4.79 -14.56 30.40
C LYS A 93 4.80 -15.55 29.21
N ASN A 94 3.67 -16.15 28.87
CA ASN A 94 3.58 -17.13 27.79
C ASN A 94 3.52 -16.44 26.41
N LYS A 95 4.53 -16.68 25.57
CA LYS A 95 4.64 -16.08 24.23
C LYS A 95 3.45 -16.40 23.32
N LYS A 96 2.92 -17.62 23.35
CA LYS A 96 1.78 -18.03 22.51
C LYS A 96 0.50 -17.28 22.90
N VAL A 97 0.24 -17.19 24.20
CA VAL A 97 -0.94 -16.48 24.73
C VAL A 97 -0.84 -14.99 24.47
N ARG A 98 0.36 -14.39 24.63
CA ARG A 98 0.60 -13.00 24.30
C ARG A 98 0.33 -12.73 22.82
N SER A 99 0.89 -13.55 21.94
CA SER A 99 0.68 -13.45 20.48
C SER A 99 -0.79 -13.54 20.09
N PHE A 100 -1.57 -14.41 20.75
CA PHE A 100 -3.00 -14.52 20.52
C PHE A 100 -3.74 -13.21 20.84
N TYR A 101 -3.47 -12.60 22.01
CA TYR A 101 -4.11 -11.33 22.37
C TYR A 101 -3.60 -10.13 21.55
N GLU A 102 -2.35 -10.17 21.10
CA GLU A 102 -1.82 -9.20 20.13
C GLU A 102 -2.58 -9.30 18.80
N GLU A 103 -2.82 -10.51 18.29
CA GLU A 103 -3.63 -10.73 17.09
C GLU A 103 -5.10 -10.32 17.29
N GLN A 104 -5.67 -10.62 18.46
CA GLN A 104 -7.02 -10.20 18.80
C GLN A 104 -7.14 -8.67 18.79
N ASN A 105 -6.22 -7.95 19.46
CA ASN A 105 -6.20 -6.49 19.45
C ASN A 105 -6.02 -5.93 18.04
N SER A 106 -5.18 -6.56 17.22
CA SER A 106 -5.00 -6.18 15.82
C SER A 106 -6.28 -6.37 15.00
N ARG A 107 -7.08 -7.40 15.28
CA ARG A 107 -8.37 -7.65 14.62
C ARG A 107 -9.42 -6.63 15.04
N LEU A 108 -9.47 -6.27 16.32
CA LEU A 108 -10.33 -5.20 16.83
C LEU A 108 -9.99 -3.85 16.17
N ASP A 109 -8.70 -3.56 15.97
CA ASP A 109 -8.27 -2.38 15.23
C ASP A 109 -8.76 -2.39 13.78
N ASP A 110 -8.70 -3.53 13.08
CA ASP A 110 -9.19 -3.65 11.70
C ASP A 110 -10.70 -3.43 11.61
N TRP A 111 -11.47 -3.94 12.58
CA TRP A 111 -12.92 -3.76 12.64
C TRP A 111 -13.32 -2.31 12.97
N MET A 112 -12.59 -1.67 13.90
CA MET A 112 -12.79 -0.25 14.19
C MET A 112 -12.50 0.63 12.98
N GLU A 113 -11.50 0.28 12.17
CA GLU A 113 -11.23 0.99 10.91
C GLU A 113 -12.39 0.86 9.91
N VAL A 114 -12.99 -0.33 9.80
CA VAL A 114 -14.17 -0.55 8.96
C VAL A 114 -15.35 0.30 9.45
N ASP A 115 -15.65 0.29 10.75
CA ASP A 115 -16.74 1.10 11.30
C ASP A 115 -16.53 2.60 11.07
N MET A 116 -15.30 3.07 11.26
CA MET A 116 -14.93 4.45 11.00
C MET A 116 -15.17 4.82 9.52
N ILE A 117 -14.71 3.98 8.59
CA ILE A 117 -14.87 4.19 7.15
C ILE A 117 -16.34 4.25 6.76
N VAL A 118 -17.14 3.27 7.20
CA VAL A 118 -18.58 3.23 6.91
C VAL A 118 -19.27 4.46 7.45
N THR A 119 -18.96 4.86 8.69
CA THR A 119 -19.59 6.02 9.34
C THR A 119 -19.18 7.33 8.67
N SER A 120 -17.91 7.46 8.26
CA SER A 120 -17.41 8.69 7.61
C SER A 120 -17.87 8.84 6.16
N LEU A 121 -18.01 7.73 5.43
CA LEU A 121 -18.28 7.77 3.99
C LEU A 121 -19.76 7.62 3.66
N ALA A 122 -20.50 6.75 4.37
CA ALA A 122 -21.86 6.40 3.95
C ALA A 122 -22.79 7.62 3.92
N ASP A 123 -22.60 8.58 4.83
CA ASP A 123 -23.39 9.81 4.89
C ASP A 123 -23.23 10.64 3.60
N ASP A 124 -21.98 10.97 3.27
CA ASP A 124 -21.60 11.77 2.10
C ASP A 124 -21.90 11.04 0.78
N ILE A 125 -21.73 9.71 0.74
CA ILE A 125 -22.04 8.89 -0.43
C ILE A 125 -23.55 8.93 -0.70
N LEU A 126 -24.37 8.63 0.31
CA LEU A 126 -25.81 8.55 0.15
C LEU A 126 -26.43 9.90 -0.21
N ASP A 127 -25.86 11.01 0.27
CA ASP A 127 -26.27 12.36 -0.12
C ASP A 127 -25.89 12.71 -1.57
N SER A 128 -24.89 12.03 -2.13
CA SER A 128 -24.45 12.22 -3.52
C SER A 128 -25.19 11.35 -4.54
N MET A 129 -25.94 10.32 -4.11
CA MET A 129 -26.66 9.41 -5.02
C MET A 129 -27.84 10.05 -5.75
N ASP A 130 -28.34 11.17 -5.21
CA ASP A 130 -29.56 11.82 -5.68
C ASP A 130 -29.27 13.25 -6.19
N PRO A 131 -28.61 13.38 -7.36
CA PRO A 131 -28.34 14.68 -7.95
C PRO A 131 -29.65 15.43 -8.22
N ARG A 132 -29.77 16.66 -7.69
CA ARG A 132 -31.00 17.48 -7.79
C ARG A 132 -30.86 18.48 -8.94
N ASP A 133 -31.77 18.38 -9.90
CA ASP A 133 -32.05 19.40 -10.92
C ASP A 133 -33.36 20.09 -10.50
N VAL A 134 -33.25 21.24 -9.82
CA VAL A 134 -34.38 21.84 -9.10
C VAL A 134 -35.23 22.69 -10.05
N ASP A 135 -34.64 23.22 -11.12
CA ASP A 135 -35.32 24.05 -12.12
C ASP A 135 -35.72 23.28 -13.40
N GLY A 136 -35.26 22.04 -13.55
CA GLY A 136 -35.66 21.11 -14.61
C GLY A 136 -35.07 21.50 -15.97
N ASP A 137 -33.94 22.20 -15.98
CA ASP A 137 -33.27 22.66 -17.20
C ASP A 137 -32.36 21.59 -17.83
N GLY A 138 -32.25 20.42 -17.17
CA GLY A 138 -31.39 19.31 -17.58
C GLY A 138 -29.96 19.41 -17.02
N VAL A 139 -29.69 20.41 -16.18
CA VAL A 139 -28.43 20.63 -15.47
C VAL A 139 -28.64 20.37 -13.99
N VAL A 140 -27.89 19.41 -13.45
CA VAL A 140 -27.91 19.13 -12.02
C VAL A 140 -27.31 20.30 -11.24
N ASP A 141 -28.11 20.92 -10.38
CA ASP A 141 -27.73 21.99 -9.45
C ASP A 141 -26.87 21.49 -8.28
N ASP A 142 -27.17 20.30 -7.78
CA ASP A 142 -26.56 19.69 -6.60
C ASP A 142 -26.19 18.24 -6.90
N ARG A 143 -24.90 17.92 -6.89
CA ARG A 143 -24.36 16.57 -7.15
C ARG A 143 -23.88 15.88 -5.88
N GLY A 144 -24.15 16.48 -4.72
CA GLY A 144 -23.54 16.10 -3.45
C GLY A 144 -22.01 16.23 -3.47
N PRO A 145 -21.36 15.89 -2.36
CA PRO A 145 -19.94 16.11 -2.22
C PRO A 145 -19.08 15.17 -3.12
N LEU A 146 -19.52 13.95 -3.44
CA LEU A 146 -18.79 13.06 -4.37
C LEU A 146 -18.78 13.57 -5.82
N GLY A 147 -19.86 14.24 -6.25
CA GLY A 147 -19.95 14.77 -7.61
C GLY A 147 -18.90 15.85 -7.92
N ASN A 148 -18.38 16.50 -6.87
CA ASN A 148 -17.39 17.57 -6.97
C ASN A 148 -15.94 17.10 -6.74
N SER A 149 -15.73 15.89 -6.20
CA SER A 149 -14.40 15.36 -5.86
C SER A 149 -13.70 14.61 -6.99
N GLY A 150 -14.39 14.34 -8.10
CA GLY A 150 -13.81 13.68 -9.27
C GLY A 150 -13.27 12.29 -8.98
N GLU A 151 -14.09 11.43 -8.34
CA GLU A 151 -13.80 10.05 -7.92
C GLU A 151 -12.77 9.90 -6.79
N ALA A 152 -12.24 10.99 -6.24
CA ALA A 152 -11.30 10.91 -5.13
C ALA A 152 -12.05 10.68 -3.80
N LEU A 153 -11.82 9.53 -3.16
CA LEU A 153 -12.36 9.20 -1.83
C LEU A 153 -11.54 9.78 -0.67
N GLU A 154 -10.27 10.09 -0.91
CA GLU A 154 -9.37 10.64 0.11
C GLU A 154 -9.95 11.84 0.89
N PRO A 155 -10.64 12.81 0.27
CA PRO A 155 -11.20 13.96 0.97
C PRO A 155 -12.26 13.61 2.03
N PHE A 156 -12.97 12.50 1.87
CA PHE A 156 -14.07 12.07 2.74
C PHE A 156 -13.60 11.26 3.94
N LEU A 157 -12.37 10.77 3.91
CA LEU A 157 -11.78 10.05 5.04
C LEU A 157 -11.53 11.02 6.21
N PRO A 158 -11.58 10.53 7.46
CA PRO A 158 -11.22 11.31 8.64
C PRO A 158 -9.82 11.94 8.57
N ASP A 159 -9.67 13.14 9.12
CA ASP A 159 -8.42 13.93 9.07
C ASP A 159 -7.20 13.17 9.58
N ASP A 160 -7.35 12.39 10.64
CA ASP A 160 -6.30 11.60 11.23
C ASP A 160 -5.83 10.47 10.31
N GLU A 161 -6.77 9.81 9.60
CA GLU A 161 -6.45 8.79 8.61
C GLU A 161 -5.83 9.40 7.34
N ARG A 162 -6.32 10.56 6.88
CA ARG A 162 -5.70 11.34 5.78
C ARG A 162 -4.27 11.73 6.12
N GLU A 163 -4.04 12.27 7.32
CA GLU A 163 -2.71 12.61 7.81
C GLU A 163 -1.80 11.40 7.91
N ARG A 164 -2.31 10.26 8.38
CA ARG A 164 -1.55 9.02 8.52
C ARG A 164 -1.12 8.47 7.17
N ARG A 165 -2.03 8.47 6.19
CA ARG A 165 -1.72 8.09 4.79
C ARG A 165 -0.71 9.04 4.17
N ALA A 166 -0.90 10.36 4.34
CA ALA A 166 0.03 11.37 3.83
C ALA A 166 1.42 11.27 4.48
N LYS A 167 1.52 11.04 5.80
CA LYS A 167 2.78 10.82 6.52
C LYS A 167 3.48 9.56 6.00
N SER A 168 2.75 8.47 5.82
CA SER A 168 3.28 7.20 5.30
C SER A 168 3.82 7.37 3.87
N ALA A 169 3.06 8.01 2.97
CA ALA A 169 3.50 8.31 1.61
C ALA A 169 4.74 9.22 1.58
N LYS A 170 4.81 10.23 2.46
CA LYS A 170 5.99 11.09 2.61
C LYS A 170 7.21 10.30 3.06
N HIS A 171 7.07 9.41 4.05
CA HIS A 171 8.17 8.55 4.51
C HIS A 171 8.68 7.61 3.41
N VAL A 172 7.77 7.02 2.64
CA VAL A 172 8.13 6.17 1.49
C VAL A 172 8.93 6.96 0.46
N ARG A 173 8.42 8.12 0.05
CA ARG A 173 9.08 8.97 -0.95
C ARG A 173 10.43 9.49 -0.45
N TRP A 174 10.52 9.84 0.82
CA TRP A 174 11.76 10.27 1.46
C TRP A 174 12.80 9.14 1.50
N ALA A 175 12.40 7.94 1.90
CA ALA A 175 13.27 6.77 1.92
C ALA A 175 13.83 6.42 0.53
N ILE A 176 12.97 6.42 -0.49
CA ILE A 176 13.38 6.15 -1.88
C ILE A 176 14.35 7.24 -2.37
N ASN A 177 14.02 8.52 -2.17
CA ASN A 177 14.88 9.63 -2.61
C ASN A 177 16.25 9.64 -1.93
N ILE A 178 16.32 9.33 -0.63
CA ILE A 178 17.60 9.23 0.08
C ILE A 178 18.43 8.09 -0.47
N ASN A 179 17.83 6.93 -0.69
CA ASN A 179 18.57 5.80 -1.24
C ASN A 179 19.12 6.11 -2.64
N VAL A 180 18.33 6.76 -3.51
CA VAL A 180 18.82 7.26 -4.81
C VAL A 180 20.03 8.17 -4.63
N ALA A 181 19.93 9.19 -3.77
CA ALA A 181 21.00 10.14 -3.55
C ALA A 181 22.28 9.48 -3.02
N VAL A 182 22.14 8.51 -2.12
CA VAL A 182 23.26 7.77 -1.55
C VAL A 182 23.90 6.84 -2.59
N ASN A 183 23.12 6.13 -3.40
CA ASN A 183 23.66 5.28 -4.47
C ASN A 183 24.37 6.10 -5.54
N ILE A 184 23.90 7.31 -5.86
CA ILE A 184 24.63 8.25 -6.73
C ILE A 184 25.96 8.66 -6.09
N LEU A 185 25.96 9.00 -4.80
CA LEU A 185 27.17 9.42 -4.09
C LEU A 185 28.19 8.28 -3.98
N LEU A 186 27.74 7.06 -3.69
CA LEU A 186 28.58 5.86 -3.64
C LEU A 186 29.20 5.58 -5.01
N LEU A 187 28.41 5.66 -6.09
CA LEU A 187 28.91 5.48 -7.45
C LEU A 187 29.97 6.54 -7.79
N ALA A 188 29.70 7.81 -7.48
CA ALA A 188 30.65 8.90 -7.73
C ALA A 188 31.97 8.72 -6.94
N ALA A 189 31.88 8.37 -5.65
CA ALA A 189 33.05 8.12 -4.80
C ALA A 189 33.89 6.95 -5.31
N LYS A 190 33.26 5.83 -5.66
CA LYS A 190 33.95 4.67 -6.28
C LYS A 190 34.51 5.01 -7.65
N GLY A 191 33.83 5.86 -8.43
CA GLY A 191 34.27 6.33 -9.74
C GLY A 191 35.58 7.11 -9.65
N VAL A 192 35.66 8.06 -8.72
CA VAL A 192 36.90 8.81 -8.45
C VAL A 192 38.02 7.87 -8.01
N ALA A 193 37.73 6.92 -7.11
CA ALA A 193 38.70 5.94 -6.64
C ALA A 193 39.21 5.02 -7.77
N ALA A 194 38.33 4.61 -8.70
CA ALA A 194 38.68 3.77 -9.84
C ALA A 194 39.47 4.52 -10.93
N ILE A 195 39.26 5.83 -11.10
CA ILE A 195 40.08 6.64 -12.01
C ILE A 195 41.50 6.80 -11.46
N TRP A 196 41.63 6.99 -10.16
CA TRP A 196 42.94 7.17 -9.51
C TRP A 196 43.69 5.86 -9.31
N SER A 197 42.98 4.74 -9.27
CA SER A 197 43.55 3.42 -9.10
C SER A 197 43.24 2.55 -10.30
N SER A 198 44.26 2.22 -11.09
CA SER A 198 44.16 1.31 -12.25
C SER A 198 43.90 -0.17 -11.87
N SER A 199 43.24 -0.41 -10.75
CA SER A 199 43.01 -1.75 -10.18
C SER A 199 41.73 -2.37 -10.74
N LEU A 200 41.85 -3.57 -11.30
CA LEU A 200 40.73 -4.35 -11.84
C LEU A 200 39.62 -4.59 -10.79
N SER A 201 40.01 -4.74 -9.52
CA SER A 201 39.09 -4.92 -8.37
C SER A 201 38.21 -3.69 -8.11
N LEU A 202 38.72 -2.48 -8.35
CA LEU A 202 37.93 -1.25 -8.15
C LEU A 202 36.96 -1.01 -9.31
N ILE A 203 37.32 -1.43 -10.52
CA ILE A 203 36.42 -1.40 -11.67
C ILE A 203 35.24 -2.36 -11.44
N ALA A 204 35.48 -3.57 -10.94
CA ALA A 204 34.40 -4.50 -10.57
C ALA A 204 33.48 -3.89 -9.50
N SER A 205 34.05 -3.31 -8.44
CA SER A 205 33.28 -2.64 -7.39
C SER A 205 32.47 -1.42 -7.88
N LEU A 206 32.95 -0.75 -8.94
CA LEU A 206 32.24 0.34 -9.61
C LEU A 206 31.06 -0.19 -10.42
N THR A 207 31.25 -1.28 -11.17
CA THR A 207 30.18 -1.96 -11.92
C THR A 207 29.04 -2.39 -11.00
N ASP A 208 29.37 -2.95 -9.83
CA ASP A 208 28.35 -3.33 -8.83
C ASP A 208 27.50 -2.12 -8.42
N SER A 209 28.14 -1.01 -8.03
CA SER A 209 27.41 0.20 -7.65
C SER A 209 26.66 0.87 -8.81
N ALA A 210 27.06 0.63 -10.05
CA ALA A 210 26.33 1.11 -11.22
C ALA A 210 25.04 0.29 -11.43
N LEU A 211 25.08 -1.02 -11.20
CA LEU A 211 23.90 -1.88 -11.21
C LEU A 211 22.93 -1.50 -10.08
N ASP A 212 23.43 -1.24 -8.87
CA ASP A 212 22.62 -0.77 -7.75
C ASP A 212 21.89 0.55 -8.07
N LEU A 213 22.62 1.50 -8.67
CA LEU A 213 22.06 2.78 -9.06
C LEU A 213 20.99 2.59 -10.15
N LEU A 214 21.26 1.77 -11.17
CA LEU A 214 20.30 1.46 -12.22
C LEU A 214 19.01 0.91 -11.63
N CYS A 215 19.11 -0.01 -10.69
CA CYS A 215 17.96 -0.64 -10.05
C CYS A 215 17.17 0.35 -9.18
N THR A 216 17.88 1.20 -8.43
CA THR A 216 17.27 2.27 -7.65
C THR A 216 16.55 3.29 -8.53
N VAL A 217 17.13 3.63 -9.69
CA VAL A 217 16.52 4.52 -10.68
C VAL A 217 15.28 3.89 -11.30
N ILE A 218 15.26 2.57 -11.55
CA ILE A 218 14.06 1.85 -12.00
C ILE A 218 12.95 2.00 -10.96
N ILE A 219 13.21 1.71 -9.69
CA ILE A 219 12.21 1.84 -8.61
C ILE A 219 11.73 3.28 -8.48
N TRP A 220 12.65 4.25 -8.49
CA TRP A 220 12.31 5.67 -8.41
C TRP A 220 11.46 6.13 -9.59
N THR A 221 11.80 5.71 -10.81
CA THR A 221 11.06 6.06 -12.03
C THR A 221 9.67 5.45 -12.02
N THR A 222 9.55 4.18 -11.61
CA THR A 222 8.27 3.49 -11.46
C THR A 222 7.38 4.20 -10.44
N ASN A 223 7.88 4.52 -9.25
CA ASN A 223 7.13 5.27 -8.25
C ASN A 223 6.70 6.66 -8.78
N ARG A 224 7.62 7.35 -9.48
CA ARG A 224 7.34 8.66 -10.07
C ARG A 224 6.25 8.58 -11.15
N LEU A 225 6.27 7.54 -11.98
CA LEU A 225 5.28 7.28 -13.03
C LEU A 225 3.88 6.98 -12.47
N VAL A 226 3.81 6.26 -11.34
CA VAL A 226 2.56 6.03 -10.60
C VAL A 226 2.01 7.36 -10.07
N GLY A 227 2.87 8.20 -9.49
CA GLY A 227 2.47 9.50 -8.95
C GLY A 227 2.17 10.59 -9.99
N TRP A 228 2.47 10.38 -11.28
CA TRP A 228 2.22 11.37 -12.32
C TRP A 228 0.76 11.40 -12.75
N ARG A 229 0.01 12.45 -12.42
CA ARG A 229 -1.35 12.66 -12.92
C ARG A 229 -1.39 13.30 -14.32
N LEU A 230 -0.68 12.71 -15.30
CA LEU A 230 -0.78 13.12 -16.70
C LEU A 230 -2.06 12.55 -17.34
N ASP A 231 -2.90 13.41 -17.94
CA ASP A 231 -4.20 13.02 -18.53
C ASP A 231 -4.05 11.99 -19.67
N LYS A 232 -2.99 12.11 -20.47
CA LYS A 232 -2.67 11.13 -21.53
C LYS A 232 -2.47 9.72 -20.97
N LEU A 233 -1.86 9.62 -19.79
CA LEU A 233 -1.62 8.34 -19.13
C LEU A 233 -2.86 7.82 -18.38
N LYS A 234 -3.80 8.68 -17.95
CA LYS A 234 -5.11 8.24 -17.45
C LYS A 234 -5.91 7.52 -18.54
N LYS A 235 -5.94 8.07 -19.76
CA LYS A 235 -6.61 7.42 -20.90
C LYS A 235 -6.00 6.09 -21.30
N LYS A 236 -4.67 5.94 -21.15
CA LYS A 236 -3.97 4.69 -21.50
C LYS A 236 -4.11 3.62 -20.41
N PHE A 237 -4.24 4.02 -19.14
CA PHE A 237 -4.36 3.13 -17.99
C PHE A 237 -5.60 3.51 -17.15
N PRO A 238 -6.80 3.07 -17.57
CA PRO A 238 -8.06 3.45 -16.91
C PRO A 238 -8.20 2.86 -15.51
N VAL A 239 -7.62 1.68 -15.25
CA VAL A 239 -7.67 0.98 -13.95
C VAL A 239 -6.55 1.44 -13.00
N GLY A 240 -5.92 2.58 -13.28
CA GLY A 240 -4.80 3.09 -12.50
C GLY A 240 -3.45 2.45 -12.84
N ARG A 241 -2.42 2.82 -12.07
CA ARG A 241 -1.01 2.52 -12.39
C ARG A 241 -0.24 1.83 -11.28
N ARG A 242 -0.88 1.58 -10.12
CA ARG A 242 -0.27 0.88 -8.99
C ARG A 242 0.29 -0.50 -9.37
N ARG A 243 -0.28 -1.14 -10.40
CA ARG A 243 0.22 -2.39 -10.99
C ARG A 243 1.64 -2.33 -11.58
N LEU A 244 2.16 -1.13 -11.86
CA LEU A 244 3.54 -0.96 -12.37
C LEU A 244 4.58 -1.11 -11.26
N GLU A 245 4.22 -0.91 -9.99
CA GLU A 245 5.14 -0.99 -8.85
C GLU A 245 5.82 -2.37 -8.72
N PRO A 246 5.08 -3.49 -8.64
CA PRO A 246 5.68 -4.82 -8.60
C PRO A 246 6.43 -5.18 -9.89
N LEU A 247 6.09 -4.58 -11.04
CA LEU A 247 6.84 -4.79 -12.28
C LEU A 247 8.27 -4.23 -12.19
N GLY A 248 8.45 -3.08 -11.52
CA GLY A 248 9.78 -2.54 -11.24
C GLY A 248 10.61 -3.46 -10.35
N ILE A 249 9.99 -4.02 -9.29
CA ILE A 249 10.62 -4.98 -8.38
C ILE A 249 10.95 -6.29 -9.11
N LEU A 250 10.08 -6.73 -10.03
CA LEU A 250 10.30 -7.93 -10.84
C LEU A 250 11.52 -7.79 -11.75
N VAL A 251 11.61 -6.70 -12.51
CA VAL A 251 12.76 -6.42 -13.39
C VAL A 251 14.05 -6.35 -12.57
N PHE A 252 13.99 -5.69 -11.41
CA PHE A 252 15.14 -5.62 -10.50
C PHE A 252 15.57 -7.01 -10.01
N SER A 253 14.63 -7.83 -9.55
CA SER A 253 14.91 -9.18 -9.03
C SER A 253 15.58 -10.06 -10.10
N ILE A 254 15.15 -9.95 -11.36
CA ILE A 254 15.76 -10.69 -12.48
C ILE A 254 17.20 -10.24 -12.72
N ILE A 255 17.48 -8.93 -12.71
CA ILE A 255 18.84 -8.40 -12.86
C ILE A 255 19.73 -8.93 -11.74
N MET A 256 19.26 -8.92 -10.49
CA MET A 256 20.02 -9.41 -9.34
C MET A 256 20.34 -10.90 -9.45
N VAL A 257 19.37 -11.73 -9.82
CA VAL A 257 19.60 -13.17 -10.03
C VAL A 257 20.66 -13.40 -11.12
N ILE A 258 20.61 -12.66 -12.23
CA ILE A 258 21.60 -12.79 -13.31
C ILE A 258 22.99 -12.36 -12.84
N SER A 259 23.11 -11.24 -12.12
CA SER A 259 24.39 -10.76 -11.59
C SER A 259 25.03 -11.78 -10.63
N PHE A 260 24.26 -12.34 -9.70
CA PHE A 260 24.78 -13.34 -8.77
C PHE A 260 25.04 -14.70 -9.41
N LEU A 261 24.34 -15.06 -10.50
CA LEU A 261 24.70 -16.21 -11.32
C LEU A 261 26.07 -16.03 -11.99
N GLN A 262 26.41 -14.83 -12.45
CA GLN A 262 27.74 -14.54 -13.02
C GLN A 262 28.83 -14.66 -11.94
N ILE A 263 28.61 -14.06 -10.77
CA ILE A 263 29.54 -14.16 -9.63
C ILE A 263 29.74 -15.62 -9.21
N LEU A 264 28.66 -16.41 -9.18
CA LEU A 264 28.72 -17.85 -8.89
C LEU A 264 29.57 -18.58 -9.94
N GLN A 265 29.35 -18.32 -11.24
CA GLN A 265 30.14 -18.93 -12.31
C GLN A 265 31.63 -18.60 -12.20
N GLU A 266 31.98 -17.34 -11.90
CA GLU A 266 33.37 -16.93 -11.71
C GLU A 266 34.00 -17.58 -10.48
N SER A 267 33.25 -17.68 -9.38
CA SER A 267 33.71 -18.30 -8.13
C SER A 267 33.95 -19.80 -8.30
N VAL A 268 33.05 -20.51 -8.99
CA VAL A 268 33.21 -21.93 -9.32
C VAL A 268 34.37 -22.15 -10.28
N LYS A 269 34.58 -21.27 -11.27
CA LYS A 269 35.75 -21.33 -12.17
C LYS A 269 37.07 -21.20 -11.41
N LYS A 270 37.12 -20.39 -10.35
CA LYS A 270 38.30 -20.26 -9.47
C LYS A 270 38.55 -21.52 -8.62
N LEU A 271 37.52 -22.30 -8.31
CA LEU A 271 37.65 -23.60 -7.60
C LEU A 271 38.16 -24.72 -8.50
N LEU A 272 37.92 -24.64 -9.82
CA LEU A 272 38.36 -25.66 -10.76
C LEU A 272 39.89 -25.69 -10.91
N PRO A 273 40.49 -26.84 -11.30
CA PRO A 273 41.94 -27.01 -11.43
C PRO A 273 42.63 -26.07 -12.43
N SER A 274 41.86 -25.38 -13.27
CA SER A 274 42.34 -24.40 -14.25
C SER A 274 42.36 -22.95 -13.72
N GLY A 275 41.96 -22.73 -12.46
CA GLY A 275 41.92 -21.43 -11.82
C GLY A 275 43.28 -20.97 -11.29
N LYS A 276 43.47 -19.65 -11.14
CA LYS A 276 44.64 -19.10 -10.44
C LYS A 276 44.47 -19.30 -8.93
N HIS A 277 45.35 -20.09 -8.33
CA HIS A 277 45.34 -20.41 -6.89
C HIS A 277 46.13 -19.39 -6.05
N ASP A 278 45.94 -18.10 -6.33
CA ASP A 278 46.59 -17.04 -5.55
C ASP A 278 45.69 -16.63 -4.37
N VAL A 279 46.31 -16.42 -3.22
CA VAL A 279 45.63 -15.82 -2.06
C VAL A 279 45.32 -14.37 -2.43
N ALA A 280 44.03 -14.01 -2.50
CA ALA A 280 43.61 -12.67 -2.88
C ALA A 280 44.11 -11.63 -1.86
N THR A 281 45.15 -10.87 -2.23
CA THR A 281 45.58 -9.71 -1.45
C THR A 281 44.69 -8.53 -1.81
N LEU A 282 43.74 -8.20 -0.93
CA LEU A 282 42.86 -7.05 -1.08
C LEU A 282 43.66 -5.75 -0.90
N PRO A 283 43.71 -4.84 -1.88
CA PRO A 283 44.33 -3.54 -1.71
C PRO A 283 43.66 -2.76 -0.56
N PRO A 284 44.40 -1.96 0.23
CA PRO A 284 43.82 -1.16 1.31
C PRO A 284 42.66 -0.26 0.84
N ALA A 285 42.73 0.24 -0.40
CA ALA A 285 41.66 1.03 -1.02
C ALA A 285 40.36 0.23 -1.26
N ALA A 286 40.47 -1.06 -1.63
CA ALA A 286 39.31 -1.93 -1.81
C ALA A 286 38.66 -2.29 -0.46
N ILE A 287 39.47 -2.54 0.56
CA ILE A 287 38.99 -2.76 1.95
C ILE A 287 38.23 -1.53 2.45
N PHE A 288 38.79 -0.33 2.28
CA PHE A 288 38.12 0.91 2.67
C PHE A 288 36.78 1.10 1.93
N ALA A 289 36.75 0.85 0.62
CA ALA A 289 35.53 0.94 -0.17
C ALA A 289 34.45 -0.04 0.30
N MET A 290 34.82 -1.29 0.60
CA MET A 290 33.89 -2.31 1.12
C MET A 290 33.37 -1.97 2.53
N VAL A 291 34.24 -1.46 3.41
CA VAL A 291 33.80 -1.03 4.76
C VAL A 291 32.87 0.18 4.66
N ALA A 292 33.16 1.13 3.77
CA ALA A 292 32.29 2.28 3.53
C ALA A 292 30.90 1.84 3.00
N THR A 293 30.83 0.89 2.07
CA THR A 293 29.53 0.38 1.60
C THR A 293 28.76 -0.34 2.71
N ILE A 294 29.42 -1.13 3.56
CA ILE A 294 28.79 -1.80 4.71
C ILE A 294 28.14 -0.78 5.65
N VAL A 295 28.87 0.29 6.03
CA VAL A 295 28.35 1.32 6.94
C VAL A 295 27.19 2.07 6.28
N VAL A 296 27.38 2.54 5.04
CA VAL A 296 26.38 3.35 4.35
C VAL A 296 25.10 2.54 4.08
N LYS A 297 25.19 1.38 3.41
CA LYS A 297 24.01 0.55 3.12
C LYS A 297 23.41 -0.06 4.39
N GLY A 298 24.21 -0.34 5.42
CA GLY A 298 23.73 -0.78 6.73
C GLY A 298 22.85 0.27 7.43
N THR A 299 23.24 1.55 7.39
CA THR A 299 22.40 2.62 7.96
C THR A 299 21.09 2.81 7.21
N ILE A 300 21.10 2.72 5.88
CA ILE A 300 19.90 2.78 5.05
C ILE A 300 18.98 1.59 5.35
N TRP A 301 19.53 0.38 5.43
CA TRP A 301 18.77 -0.83 5.73
C TRP A 301 17.97 -0.68 7.04
N ILE A 302 18.61 -0.18 8.11
CA ILE A 302 17.95 0.07 9.40
C ILE A 302 16.87 1.16 9.29
N GLY A 303 17.08 2.19 8.48
CA GLY A 303 16.10 3.24 8.21
C GLY A 303 14.87 2.71 7.46
N CYS A 304 15.10 1.97 6.36
CA CYS A 304 14.07 1.44 5.48
C CYS A 304 13.31 0.25 6.10
N ALA A 305 13.92 -0.54 6.98
CA ALA A 305 13.28 -1.68 7.64
C ALA A 305 12.03 -1.30 8.46
N ARG A 306 11.87 -0.01 8.81
CA ARG A 306 10.69 0.49 9.53
C ARG A 306 9.50 0.78 8.63
N VAL A 307 9.71 0.90 7.31
CA VAL A 307 8.67 1.21 6.33
C VAL A 307 8.19 -0.09 5.67
N LYS A 308 6.91 -0.39 5.82
CA LYS A 308 6.31 -1.67 5.40
C LYS A 308 5.66 -1.62 4.01
N THR A 309 6.26 -0.90 3.06
CA THR A 309 5.81 -0.93 1.66
C THR A 309 6.72 -1.85 0.85
N THR A 310 6.15 -2.55 -0.12
CA THR A 310 6.88 -3.53 -0.93
C THR A 310 8.07 -2.93 -1.66
N GLN A 311 7.92 -1.72 -2.20
CA GLN A 311 9.03 -0.99 -2.84
C GLN A 311 10.19 -0.72 -1.88
N VAL A 312 9.90 -0.24 -0.66
CA VAL A 312 10.95 0.10 0.32
C VAL A 312 11.54 -1.17 0.93
N GLN A 313 10.77 -2.25 1.02
CA GLN A 313 11.27 -3.55 1.44
C GLN A 313 12.22 -4.17 0.42
N ALA A 314 11.91 -4.10 -0.88
CA ALA A 314 12.84 -4.55 -1.92
C ALA A 314 14.17 -3.78 -1.87
N LEU A 315 14.10 -2.47 -1.61
CA LEU A 315 15.27 -1.62 -1.42
C LEU A 315 16.07 -1.93 -0.15
N ALA A 316 15.37 -2.28 0.93
CA ALA A 316 15.98 -2.72 2.17
C ALA A 316 16.65 -4.09 2.01
N GLN A 317 16.04 -5.01 1.24
CA GLN A 317 16.58 -6.33 0.90
C GLN A 317 17.85 -6.20 0.05
N ASP A 318 17.88 -5.28 -0.91
CA ASP A 318 19.08 -4.91 -1.65
C ASP A 318 20.21 -4.46 -0.72
N CYS A 319 19.96 -3.42 0.09
CA CYS A 319 20.95 -2.92 1.04
C CYS A 319 21.46 -4.00 2.00
N LYS A 320 20.58 -4.90 2.44
CA LYS A 320 20.95 -6.07 3.27
C LYS A 320 21.84 -7.05 2.53
N THR A 321 21.52 -7.35 1.27
CA THR A 321 22.29 -8.23 0.39
C THR A 321 23.71 -7.70 0.22
N ASP A 322 23.87 -6.39 -0.02
CA ASP A 322 25.18 -5.78 -0.15
C ASP A 322 26.00 -5.77 1.12
N VAL A 323 25.35 -5.58 2.27
CA VAL A 323 26.03 -5.66 3.56
C VAL A 323 26.58 -7.06 3.76
N TYR A 324 25.80 -8.11 3.50
CA TYR A 324 26.28 -9.49 3.61
C TYR A 324 27.37 -9.80 2.59
N PHE A 325 27.19 -9.38 1.33
CA PHE A 325 28.16 -9.59 0.27
C PHE A 325 29.50 -8.94 0.57
N ASN A 326 29.51 -7.64 0.90
CA ASN A 326 30.76 -6.95 1.24
C ASN A 326 31.39 -7.48 2.54
N THR A 327 30.59 -7.84 3.54
CA THR A 327 31.13 -8.36 4.82
C THR A 327 31.81 -9.72 4.63
N LEU A 328 31.16 -10.64 3.91
CA LEU A 328 31.71 -11.98 3.69
C LEU A 328 32.87 -11.95 2.69
N SER A 329 32.81 -11.09 1.67
CA SER A 329 33.91 -10.88 0.72
C SER A 329 35.15 -10.23 1.37
N LEU A 330 35.00 -9.60 2.54
CA LEU A 330 36.13 -9.16 3.37
C LEU A 330 36.62 -10.29 4.30
N LEU A 331 35.69 -11.01 4.91
CA LEU A 331 35.97 -12.02 5.94
C LEU A 331 36.69 -13.26 5.36
N PHE A 332 36.20 -13.81 4.24
CA PHE A 332 36.74 -15.05 3.68
C PHE A 332 38.19 -14.92 3.20
N PRO A 333 38.60 -13.86 2.47
CA PRO A 333 40.01 -13.65 2.13
C PRO A 333 40.90 -13.44 3.35
N LEU A 334 40.42 -12.72 4.37
CA LEU A 334 41.20 -12.42 5.57
C LEU A 334 41.49 -13.69 6.38
N ILE A 335 40.48 -14.54 6.57
CA ILE A 335 40.64 -15.86 7.20
C ILE A 335 41.49 -16.77 6.31
N GLY A 336 41.26 -16.78 4.99
CA GLY A 336 42.02 -17.57 4.03
C GLY A 336 43.50 -17.26 4.05
N HIS A 337 43.87 -15.98 4.18
CA HIS A 337 45.26 -15.54 4.34
C HIS A 337 45.86 -15.98 5.68
N GLN A 338 45.11 -15.93 6.79
CA GLN A 338 45.61 -16.36 8.10
C GLN A 338 45.81 -17.88 8.21
N VAL A 339 44.92 -18.66 7.60
CA VAL A 339 44.93 -20.15 7.67
C VAL A 339 45.70 -20.78 6.49
N GLY A 340 46.06 -20.00 5.47
CA GLY A 340 46.76 -20.48 4.27
C GLY A 340 45.88 -21.27 3.31
N VAL A 341 44.55 -21.06 3.34
CA VAL A 341 43.56 -21.84 2.57
C VAL A 341 43.04 -21.00 1.42
N TRP A 342 43.52 -21.26 0.20
CA TRP A 342 43.16 -20.50 -1.01
C TRP A 342 41.71 -20.70 -1.48
N TRP A 343 41.12 -21.89 -1.24
CA TRP A 343 39.78 -22.22 -1.73
C TRP A 343 38.64 -21.63 -0.87
N LEU A 344 38.95 -21.10 0.31
CA LEU A 344 37.95 -20.60 1.25
C LEU A 344 37.19 -19.38 0.70
N ASP A 345 37.90 -18.47 0.04
CA ASP A 345 37.32 -17.30 -0.63
C ASP A 345 36.31 -17.66 -1.74
N PRO A 346 36.69 -18.42 -2.78
CA PRO A 346 35.75 -18.77 -3.85
C PRO A 346 34.64 -19.73 -3.41
N LEU A 347 34.86 -20.56 -2.37
CA LEU A 347 33.78 -21.35 -1.78
C LEU A 347 32.77 -20.46 -1.05
N GLY A 348 33.25 -19.53 -0.22
CA GLY A 348 32.41 -18.58 0.50
C GLY A 348 31.57 -17.72 -0.44
N ALA A 349 32.18 -17.21 -1.52
CA ALA A 349 31.49 -16.46 -2.56
C ALA A 349 30.43 -17.32 -3.28
N SER A 350 30.71 -18.60 -3.54
CA SER A 350 29.78 -19.52 -4.19
C SER A 350 28.55 -19.82 -3.32
N VAL A 351 28.77 -20.16 -2.04
CA VAL A 351 27.67 -20.41 -1.09
C VAL A 351 26.81 -19.17 -0.89
N LEU A 352 27.45 -18.00 -0.78
CA LEU A 352 26.72 -16.74 -0.64
C LEU A 352 25.90 -16.39 -1.88
N SER A 353 26.47 -16.53 -3.08
CA SER A 353 25.73 -16.27 -4.32
C SER A 353 24.51 -17.17 -4.44
N LEU A 354 24.59 -18.45 -4.05
CA LEU A 354 23.43 -19.35 -4.03
C LEU A 354 22.34 -18.87 -3.06
N PHE A 355 22.72 -18.41 -1.87
CA PHE A 355 21.79 -17.85 -0.90
C PHE A 355 21.07 -16.61 -1.44
N ILE A 356 21.82 -15.69 -2.05
CA ILE A 356 21.26 -14.45 -2.60
C ILE A 356 20.37 -14.73 -3.81
N ILE A 357 20.77 -15.67 -4.69
CA ILE A 357 19.92 -16.12 -5.81
C ILE A 357 18.61 -16.69 -5.29
N TYR A 358 18.64 -17.52 -4.24
CA TYR A 358 17.43 -18.08 -3.65
C TYR A 358 16.50 -16.98 -3.10
N ASP A 359 17.05 -16.01 -2.37
CA ASP A 359 16.30 -14.90 -1.79
C ASP A 359 15.63 -14.03 -2.89
N TRP A 360 16.38 -13.63 -3.92
CA TRP A 360 15.84 -12.83 -5.04
C TRP A 360 14.92 -13.61 -5.97
N ALA A 361 15.16 -14.92 -6.16
CA ALA A 361 14.23 -15.78 -6.90
C ALA A 361 12.89 -15.91 -6.16
N GLY A 362 12.92 -15.99 -4.82
CA GLY A 362 11.73 -15.94 -3.98
C GLY A 362 10.94 -14.63 -4.17
N THR A 363 11.62 -13.48 -4.06
CA THR A 363 11.01 -12.16 -4.31
C THR A 363 10.43 -12.05 -5.72
N CYS A 364 11.13 -12.56 -6.72
CA CYS A 364 10.66 -12.62 -8.11
C CYS A 364 9.35 -13.41 -8.21
N PHE A 365 9.32 -14.63 -7.66
CA PHE A 365 8.15 -15.50 -7.69
C PHE A 365 6.96 -14.88 -6.94
N GLU A 366 7.19 -14.31 -5.76
CA GLU A 366 6.14 -13.61 -4.98
C GLU A 366 5.50 -12.46 -5.77
N ASN A 367 6.32 -11.63 -6.44
CA ASN A 367 5.80 -10.54 -7.27
C ASN A 367 5.03 -11.04 -8.51
N VAL A 368 5.47 -12.15 -9.12
CA VAL A 368 4.73 -12.80 -10.21
C VAL A 368 3.39 -13.33 -9.69
N THR A 369 3.37 -14.05 -8.57
CA THR A 369 2.14 -14.61 -7.99
C THR A 369 1.13 -13.51 -7.65
N ARG A 370 1.59 -12.40 -7.04
CA ARG A 370 0.74 -11.23 -6.78
C ARG A 370 0.21 -10.57 -8.04
N LEU A 371 1.00 -10.52 -9.11
CA LEU A 371 0.55 -10.01 -10.41
C LEU A 371 -0.47 -10.93 -11.09
N THR A 372 -0.44 -12.23 -10.80
CA THR A 372 -1.36 -13.23 -11.37
C THR A 372 -2.69 -13.36 -10.64
N GLY A 373 -2.92 -12.65 -9.54
CA GLY A 373 -4.17 -12.75 -8.78
C GLY A 373 -4.09 -13.65 -7.55
N GLU A 374 -3.00 -13.58 -6.77
CA GLU A 374 -2.92 -14.27 -5.47
C GLU A 374 -4.09 -13.88 -4.56
N ALA A 375 -4.68 -14.83 -3.84
CA ALA A 375 -5.71 -14.51 -2.85
C ALA A 375 -5.19 -13.53 -1.80
N ALA A 376 -6.06 -12.61 -1.35
CA ALA A 376 -5.72 -11.65 -0.32
C ALA A 376 -5.39 -12.37 1.01
N SER A 377 -4.60 -11.72 1.85
CA SER A 377 -4.28 -12.30 3.16
C SER A 377 -5.56 -12.55 3.99
N SER A 378 -5.55 -13.62 4.80
CA SER A 378 -6.69 -13.95 5.68
C SER A 378 -7.10 -12.81 6.62
N ARG A 379 -6.18 -11.89 6.93
CA ARG A 379 -6.49 -10.68 7.70
C ARG A 379 -7.38 -9.73 6.92
N VAL A 380 -7.05 -9.47 5.65
CA VAL A 380 -7.86 -8.64 4.75
C VAL A 380 -9.21 -9.30 4.52
N GLU A 381 -9.27 -10.60 4.26
CA GLU A 381 -10.54 -11.33 4.10
C GLU A 381 -11.45 -11.18 5.33
N ARG A 382 -10.91 -11.32 6.55
CA ARG A 382 -11.70 -11.08 7.79
C ARG A 382 -12.20 -9.64 7.93
N LYS A 383 -11.41 -8.67 7.45
CA LYS A 383 -11.79 -7.25 7.43
C LYS A 383 -12.95 -7.02 6.45
N LEU A 384 -12.88 -7.62 5.26
CA LEU A 384 -13.93 -7.58 4.25
C LEU A 384 -15.22 -8.28 4.71
N MET A 385 -15.10 -9.41 5.42
CA MET A 385 -16.25 -10.08 6.02
C MET A 385 -16.95 -9.21 7.07
N PHE A 386 -16.19 -8.45 7.86
CA PHE A 386 -16.77 -7.51 8.81
C PHE A 386 -17.42 -6.31 8.12
N MET A 387 -16.84 -5.82 7.02
CA MET A 387 -17.48 -4.82 6.15
C MET A 387 -18.82 -5.34 5.62
N ALA A 388 -18.87 -6.57 5.11
CA ALA A 388 -20.12 -7.20 4.67
C ALA A 388 -21.14 -7.32 5.81
N TYR A 389 -20.71 -7.76 7.00
CA TYR A 389 -21.57 -7.81 8.20
C TYR A 389 -22.20 -6.45 8.53
N ARG A 390 -21.46 -5.35 8.31
CA ARG A 390 -21.97 -4.00 8.56
C ARG A 390 -23.15 -3.60 7.67
N PHE A 391 -23.23 -4.19 6.48
CA PHE A 391 -24.28 -3.97 5.49
C PHE A 391 -25.41 -5.00 5.57
N GLU A 392 -25.34 -5.99 6.47
CA GLU A 392 -26.38 -7.01 6.67
C GLU A 392 -27.80 -6.45 6.81
N PRO A 393 -28.06 -5.31 7.49
CA PRO A 393 -29.42 -4.78 7.60
C PRO A 393 -30.04 -4.28 6.29
N LEU A 394 -29.24 -4.14 5.22
CA LEU A 394 -29.65 -3.60 3.92
C LEU A 394 -29.77 -4.67 2.83
N VAL A 395 -29.20 -5.85 3.04
CA VAL A 395 -29.15 -6.93 2.05
C VAL A 395 -29.75 -8.22 2.63
N GLU A 396 -30.22 -9.12 1.78
CA GLU A 396 -30.70 -10.43 2.26
C GLU A 396 -29.56 -11.40 2.57
N GLY A 397 -28.38 -11.14 2.02
CA GLY A 397 -27.17 -11.91 2.28
C GLY A 397 -26.05 -11.59 1.31
N PHE A 398 -24.96 -12.34 1.43
CA PHE A 398 -23.79 -12.27 0.56
C PHE A 398 -23.57 -13.64 -0.06
N LYS A 399 -23.44 -13.68 -1.38
CA LYS A 399 -23.24 -14.93 -2.13
C LYS A 399 -21.77 -15.28 -2.25
N SER A 400 -20.93 -14.30 -2.53
CA SER A 400 -19.49 -14.46 -2.71
C SER A 400 -18.75 -13.19 -2.31
N ILE A 401 -17.60 -13.37 -1.68
CA ILE A 401 -16.62 -12.31 -1.43
C ILE A 401 -15.27 -12.88 -1.87
N LYS A 402 -14.77 -12.40 -3.00
CA LYS A 402 -13.44 -12.75 -3.52
C LYS A 402 -12.53 -11.55 -3.37
N ALA A 403 -11.32 -11.78 -2.88
CA ALA A 403 -10.31 -10.74 -2.76
C ALA A 403 -8.98 -11.28 -3.26
N TYR A 404 -8.39 -10.60 -4.23
CA TYR A 404 -7.15 -11.03 -4.87
C TYR A 404 -6.24 -9.84 -5.19
N HIS A 405 -4.94 -10.08 -5.18
CA HIS A 405 -3.94 -9.09 -5.49
C HIS A 405 -3.98 -8.70 -6.97
N ALA A 406 -3.93 -7.40 -7.21
CA ALA A 406 -3.76 -6.83 -8.54
C ALA A 406 -2.52 -5.92 -8.50
N GLY A 407 -1.36 -6.55 -8.33
CA GLY A 407 -0.12 -5.86 -7.99
C GLY A 407 0.07 -5.73 -6.48
N ASP A 408 0.38 -4.54 -5.97
CA ASP A 408 0.52 -4.32 -4.52
C ASP A 408 -0.83 -4.22 -3.80
N GLY A 409 -1.83 -3.62 -4.44
CA GLY A 409 -3.19 -3.50 -3.91
C GLY A 409 -4.07 -4.72 -4.18
N VAL A 410 -5.22 -4.75 -3.50
CA VAL A 410 -6.22 -5.82 -3.59
C VAL A 410 -7.43 -5.36 -4.39
N CYS A 411 -7.86 -6.18 -5.36
CA CYS A 411 -9.18 -6.07 -5.98
C CYS A 411 -10.17 -6.94 -5.21
N VAL A 412 -11.36 -6.39 -4.95
CA VAL A 412 -12.42 -7.08 -4.22
C VAL A 412 -13.64 -7.21 -5.11
N GLU A 413 -14.19 -8.42 -5.20
CA GLU A 413 -15.45 -8.70 -5.88
C GLU A 413 -16.45 -9.21 -4.83
N VAL A 414 -17.60 -8.55 -4.73
CA VAL A 414 -18.66 -8.89 -3.78
C VAL A 414 -19.97 -9.06 -4.53
N ASP A 415 -20.63 -10.19 -4.30
CA ASP A 415 -21.97 -10.46 -4.82
C ASP A 415 -22.98 -10.36 -3.66
N ILE A 416 -23.81 -9.32 -3.68
CA ILE A 416 -24.86 -9.10 -2.67
C ILE A 416 -26.20 -9.64 -3.13
N LEU A 417 -26.99 -10.16 -2.19
CA LEU A 417 -28.35 -10.65 -2.44
C LEU A 417 -29.36 -9.59 -2.02
N THR A 418 -30.28 -9.27 -2.93
CA THR A 418 -31.38 -8.33 -2.69
C THR A 418 -32.71 -8.96 -3.08
N LYS A 419 -33.81 -8.40 -2.56
CA LYS A 419 -35.16 -8.85 -2.91
C LYS A 419 -35.43 -8.73 -4.40
N GLU A 420 -36.18 -9.68 -4.95
CA GLU A 420 -36.59 -9.67 -6.35
C GLU A 420 -37.46 -8.44 -6.71
N ASP A 421 -38.25 -7.94 -5.76
CA ASP A 421 -39.08 -6.73 -5.92
C ASP A 421 -38.36 -5.44 -5.55
N ALA A 422 -37.06 -5.50 -5.20
CA ALA A 422 -36.27 -4.33 -4.87
C ALA A 422 -36.19 -3.40 -6.09
N LYS A 423 -36.53 -2.13 -5.88
CA LYS A 423 -36.35 -1.11 -6.91
C LYS A 423 -34.86 -1.01 -7.26
N LEU A 424 -34.54 -0.97 -8.56
CA LEU A 424 -33.16 -0.85 -9.07
C LEU A 424 -32.36 0.23 -8.34
N ARG A 425 -32.98 1.38 -8.09
CA ARG A 425 -32.34 2.48 -7.37
C ARG A 425 -31.90 2.11 -5.95
N ASN A 426 -32.71 1.35 -5.21
CA ASN A 426 -32.34 0.92 -3.87
C ASN A 426 -31.18 -0.09 -3.91
N ALA A 427 -31.25 -1.05 -4.84
CA ALA A 427 -30.17 -2.00 -5.06
C ALA A 427 -28.85 -1.29 -5.43
N HIS A 428 -28.92 -0.31 -6.33
CA HIS A 428 -27.81 0.53 -6.75
C HIS A 428 -27.20 1.31 -5.58
N ASP A 429 -28.02 2.03 -4.81
CA ASP A 429 -27.52 2.88 -3.72
C ASP A 429 -26.80 2.05 -2.65
N VAL A 430 -27.31 0.85 -2.33
CA VAL A 430 -26.64 -0.08 -1.41
C VAL A 430 -25.33 -0.60 -1.99
N ALA A 431 -25.34 -1.05 -3.25
CA ALA A 431 -24.16 -1.60 -3.91
C ALA A 431 -23.04 -0.56 -4.06
N GLU A 432 -23.38 0.65 -4.50
CA GLU A 432 -22.42 1.74 -4.71
C GLU A 432 -21.88 2.26 -3.37
N THR A 433 -22.71 2.34 -2.33
CA THR A 433 -22.25 2.69 -0.97
C THR A 433 -21.27 1.64 -0.44
N LEU A 434 -21.56 0.36 -0.62
CA LEU A 434 -20.66 -0.72 -0.24
C LEU A 434 -19.35 -0.66 -1.05
N GLN A 435 -19.42 -0.40 -2.36
CA GLN A 435 -18.25 -0.27 -3.22
C GLN A 435 -17.31 0.83 -2.73
N TYR A 436 -17.84 2.04 -2.47
CA TYR A 436 -17.04 3.14 -1.96
C TYR A 436 -16.49 2.90 -0.55
N CYS A 437 -17.24 2.23 0.33
CA CYS A 437 -16.74 1.85 1.66
C CYS A 437 -15.60 0.83 1.56
N LEU A 438 -15.70 -0.13 0.64
CA LEU A 438 -14.62 -1.09 0.36
C LEU A 438 -13.37 -0.38 -0.18
N GLU A 439 -13.52 0.52 -1.15
CA GLU A 439 -12.43 1.34 -1.70
C GLU A 439 -11.85 2.37 -0.71
N GLY A 440 -12.59 2.65 0.37
CA GLY A 440 -12.10 3.44 1.50
C GLY A 440 -10.97 2.74 2.27
N LEU A 441 -10.89 1.41 2.23
CA LEU A 441 -9.85 0.63 2.90
C LEU A 441 -8.49 0.85 2.23
N SER A 442 -7.42 1.00 3.02
CA SER A 442 -6.08 1.30 2.50
C SER A 442 -5.50 0.20 1.60
N GLU A 443 -5.95 -1.03 1.82
CA GLU A 443 -5.51 -2.23 1.14
C GLU A 443 -6.25 -2.49 -0.18
N VAL A 444 -7.45 -1.92 -0.34
CA VAL A 444 -8.33 -2.15 -1.49
C VAL A 444 -8.10 -1.06 -2.53
N ASP A 445 -7.64 -1.46 -3.71
CA ASP A 445 -7.42 -0.54 -4.82
C ASP A 445 -8.70 -0.33 -5.64
N ARG A 446 -9.54 -1.36 -5.74
CA ARG A 446 -10.81 -1.33 -6.48
C ARG A 446 -11.76 -2.36 -5.92
N ALA A 447 -13.04 -2.01 -5.82
CA ALA A 447 -14.10 -2.94 -5.51
C ALA A 447 -15.09 -3.05 -6.68
N PHE A 448 -15.65 -4.24 -6.86
CA PHE A 448 -16.75 -4.52 -7.76
C PHE A 448 -17.87 -5.14 -6.94
N VAL A 449 -19.01 -4.47 -6.87
CA VAL A 449 -20.19 -4.98 -6.17
C VAL A 449 -21.24 -5.33 -7.21
N THR A 450 -21.57 -6.62 -7.30
CA THR A 450 -22.68 -7.09 -8.14
C THR A 450 -23.90 -7.38 -7.29
N VAL A 451 -25.09 -7.17 -7.88
CA VAL A 451 -26.35 -7.38 -7.19
C VAL A 451 -27.08 -8.54 -7.84
N ASP A 452 -27.31 -9.58 -7.06
CA ASP A 452 -28.09 -10.76 -7.42
C ASP A 452 -29.40 -10.80 -6.61
N TYR A 453 -30.43 -11.42 -7.17
CA TYR A 453 -31.67 -11.75 -6.45
C TYR A 453 -31.79 -13.25 -6.15
N MET A 454 -30.93 -14.08 -6.74
CA MET A 454 -30.89 -15.52 -6.49
C MET A 454 -29.53 -15.95 -5.93
N SER A 455 -29.57 -16.78 -4.89
CA SER A 455 -28.37 -17.36 -4.27
C SER A 455 -27.62 -18.30 -5.21
N GLN A 456 -28.32 -18.96 -6.14
CA GLN A 456 -27.74 -19.83 -7.17
C GLN A 456 -28.07 -19.29 -8.56
N GLY A 457 -27.04 -18.78 -9.24
CA GLY A 457 -27.13 -18.33 -10.63
C GLY A 457 -26.58 -19.37 -11.61
N PRO A 458 -26.63 -19.11 -12.93
CA PRO A 458 -25.95 -19.94 -13.92
C PRO A 458 -24.44 -19.99 -13.59
N THR A 459 -23.86 -21.20 -13.60
CA THR A 459 -22.51 -21.50 -13.11
C THR A 459 -21.35 -20.84 -13.88
N GLY A 460 -21.64 -19.98 -14.87
CA GLY A 460 -20.67 -19.45 -15.82
C GLY A 460 -19.68 -18.42 -15.27
N HIS A 461 -20.02 -17.72 -14.18
CA HIS A 461 -19.14 -16.69 -13.56
C HIS A 461 -18.30 -17.24 -12.39
N GLY A 462 -18.44 -18.51 -12.06
CA GLY A 462 -17.68 -19.17 -10.99
C GLY A 462 -16.48 -19.93 -11.54
N GLN A 463 -15.39 -19.24 -11.88
CA GLN A 463 -14.06 -19.84 -11.92
C GLN A 463 -13.10 -19.06 -11.04
#